data_AF-A0A7C5XEY3-F1
#
_entry.id   AF-A0A7C5XEY3-F1
#
_cell.length_a   1.000
_cell.length_b   1.000
_cell.length_c   1.000
_cell.angle_alpha   90.00
_cell.angle_beta   90.00
_cell.angle_gamma   90.00
#
_symmetry.space_group_name_H-M   'P 1'
#
loop_
_entity.id
_entity.type
_entity.pdbx_description
1 polymer ?
#
loop_
_entity_poly.entity_id
_entity_poly.type
_entity_poly.pdbx_seq_one_letter_code
_entity_poly.pdbx_strand_id
1 'polypeptide(L)'
;MEIFGLTLTQIVSIIGLFILGLLVGILIRRLLSVALILLAIVILAMALGYLSPSSLVALLHYAGYALATAYAKAQQFISVIPYSSLAFIIGLVIGLIRG
;
A
#
# COMPACT_ATOMS: atom_id res chain seq x y z
N MET A 1 -14.85 -23.36 24.00
CA MET A 1 -16.17 -22.87 23.55
C MET A 1 -16.10 -22.73 22.05
N GLU A 2 -16.86 -23.56 21.33
CA GLU A 2 -16.92 -23.54 19.87
C GLU A 2 -18.13 -22.71 19.45
N ILE A 3 -17.95 -21.83 18.47
CA ILE A 3 -19.01 -21.01 17.87
C ILE A 3 -18.94 -21.31 16.37
N PHE A 4 -20.02 -21.83 15.78
CA PHE A 4 -20.06 -22.26 14.36
C PHE A 4 -18.95 -23.26 13.96
N GLY A 5 -18.53 -24.14 14.87
CA GLY A 5 -17.46 -25.12 14.62
C GLY A 5 -16.05 -24.52 14.55
N LEU A 6 -15.90 -23.24 14.89
CA LEU A 6 -14.62 -22.56 15.03
C LEU A 6 -14.29 -22.35 16.51
N THR A 7 -13.01 -22.50 16.84
CA THR A 7 -12.51 -22.13 18.17
C THR A 7 -12.38 -20.62 18.29
N LEU A 8 -12.48 -20.10 19.51
CA LEU A 8 -12.29 -18.67 19.79
C LEU A 8 -10.92 -18.17 19.27
N THR A 9 -9.87 -19.00 19.35
CA THR A 9 -8.53 -18.65 18.86
C THR A 9 -8.47 -18.48 17.34
N GLN A 10 -9.19 -19.31 16.58
CA GLN A 10 -9.28 -19.18 15.13
C GLN A 10 -10.02 -17.90 14.72
N ILE A 11 -11.12 -17.59 15.40
CA ILE A 11 -11.90 -16.37 15.14
C ILE A 11 -11.04 -15.13 15.39
N VAL A 12 -10.33 -15.07 16.52
CA VAL A 12 -9.44 -13.95 16.86
C VAL A 12 -8.32 -13.81 15.82
N SER A 13 -7.74 -14.91 15.36
CA SER A 13 -6.72 -14.88 14.31
C SER A 13 -7.26 -14.31 13.00
N ILE A 14 -8.43 -14.79 12.53
CA ILE A 14 -9.08 -14.31 11.30
C ILE A 14 -9.35 -12.80 11.37
N ILE A 15 -9.92 -12.34 12.48
CA ILE A 15 -10.22 -10.92 12.69
C ILE A 15 -8.92 -10.10 12.72
N GLY A 16 -7.88 -10.59 13.40
CA GLY A 16 -6.58 -9.92 13.45
C GLY A 16 -5.95 -9.74 12.07
N LEU A 17 -5.98 -10.79 11.24
CA LEU A 17 -5.48 -10.73 9.87
C LEU A 17 -6.30 -9.79 8.99
N PHE A 18 -7.62 -9.81 9.13
CA PHE A 18 -8.52 -8.91 8.42
C PHE A 18 -8.23 -7.44 8.76
N ILE A 19 -8.11 -7.11 10.05
CA ILE A 19 -7.81 -5.74 10.49
C ILE A 19 -6.44 -5.30 9.97
N LEU A 20 -5.41 -6.14 10.06
CA LEU A 20 -4.10 -5.83 9.48
C LEU A 20 -4.18 -5.53 7.99
N GLY A 21 -4.87 -6.36 7.22
CA GLY A 21 -5.11 -6.13 5.79
C GLY A 21 -5.79 -4.79 5.56
N LEU A 22 -6.87 -4.52 6.29
CA LEU A 22 -7.65 -3.29 6.18
C LEU A 22 -6.82 -2.04 6.45
N LEU A 23 -6.02 -2.03 7.52
CA LEU A 23 -5.14 -0.91 7.85
C LEU A 23 -4.09 -0.67 6.77
N VAL A 24 -3.45 -1.73 6.27
CA VAL A 24 -2.47 -1.63 5.17
C VAL A 24 -3.15 -1.08 3.90
N GLY A 25 -4.37 -1.54 3.60
CA GLY A 25 -5.13 -1.08 2.44
C GLY A 25 -5.42 0.43 2.49
N ILE A 26 -5.84 0.93 3.66
CA ILE A 26 -6.10 2.36 3.88
C ILE A 26 -4.80 3.17 3.68
N LEU A 27 -3.67 2.70 4.23
CA LEU A 27 -2.39 3.38 4.07
C LEU A 27 -1.98 3.48 2.59
N ILE A 28 -2.10 2.39 1.83
CA ILE A 28 -1.78 2.37 0.41
C ILE A 28 -2.69 3.35 -0.35
N ARG A 29 -3.99 3.37 -0.07
CA ARG A 29 -4.93 4.27 -0.74
C ARG A 29 -4.61 5.74 -0.51
N ARG A 30 -4.19 6.10 0.70
CA ARG A 30 -3.75 7.47 1.01
C ARG A 30 -2.47 7.84 0.26
N LEU A 31 -1.51 6.92 0.19
CA LEU A 31 -0.27 7.14 -0.58
C LEU A 31 -0.54 7.30 -2.07
N LEU A 32 -1.43 6.49 -2.66
CA LEU A 32 -1.82 6.62 -4.06
C LEU A 32 -2.50 7.96 -4.34
N SER A 33 -3.36 8.42 -3.42
CA SER A 33 -4.03 9.72 -3.55
C SER A 33 -3.01 10.87 -3.57
N VAL A 34 -2.04 10.84 -2.67
CA VAL A 34 -0.94 11.83 -2.64
C VAL A 34 -0.11 11.75 -3.92
N ALA A 35 0.24 10.55 -4.39
CA ALA A 35 1.01 10.37 -5.62
C ALA A 35 0.29 10.94 -6.85
N LEU A 36 -1.03 10.77 -6.96
CA LEU A 36 -1.82 11.34 -8.05
C LEU A 36 -1.86 12.88 -8.00
N ILE A 37 -1.97 13.47 -6.80
CA ILE A 37 -1.92 14.93 -6.63
C ILE A 37 -0.54 15.46 -7.05
N LEU A 38 0.54 14.80 -6.62
CA LEU A 38 1.90 15.17 -7.02
C LEU A 38 2.09 15.06 -8.53
N LEU A 39 1.57 14.00 -9.16
CA LEU A 39 1.60 13.84 -10.61
C LEU A 39 0.90 14.99 -11.32
N ALA A 40 -0.29 15.40 -10.86
CA ALA A 40 -1.01 16.54 -11.42
C ALA A 40 -0.23 17.85 -11.29
N ILE A 41 0.39 18.11 -10.13
CA ILE A 41 1.25 19.28 -9.90
C ILE A 41 2.41 19.30 -10.89
N VAL A 42 3.05 18.16 -11.09
CA VAL A 42 4.18 18.01 -12.01
C VAL A 42 3.77 18.30 -13.46
N ILE A 43 2.63 17.78 -13.90
CA ILE A 43 2.07 18.06 -15.24
C ILE A 43 1.81 19.57 -15.41
N LEU A 44 1.22 20.22 -14.40
CA LEU A 44 0.99 21.67 -14.43
C LEU A 44 2.32 22.46 -14.48
N ALA A 45 3.32 22.06 -13.70
CA ALA A 45 4.64 22.70 -13.69
C ALA A 45 5.33 22.57 -15.07
N MET A 46 5.18 21.44 -15.75
CA MET A 46 5.66 21.26 -17.13
C MET A 46 4.91 22.17 -18.11
N ALA A 47 3.58 22.23 -18.01
CA ALA A 47 2.76 23.06 -18.90
C ALA A 47 3.08 24.56 -18.78
N LEU A 48 3.43 25.02 -17.58
CA LEU A 48 3.85 26.40 -17.32
C LEU A 48 5.34 26.67 -17.63
N GLY A 49 6.09 25.65 -18.05
CA GLY A 49 7.51 25.77 -18.40
C GLY A 49 8.47 25.80 -17.21
N TYR A 50 7.99 25.56 -15.98
CA TYR A 50 8.83 25.47 -14.78
C TYR A 50 9.64 24.18 -14.70
N LEU A 51 9.17 23.11 -15.35
CA LEU A 51 9.83 21.80 -15.32
C LEU A 51 10.09 21.30 -16.75
N SER A 52 11.34 20.94 -17.04
CA SER A 52 11.70 20.29 -18.30
C SER A 52 11.52 18.76 -18.21
N PRO A 53 11.35 18.07 -19.35
CA PRO A 53 11.30 16.60 -19.39
C PRO A 53 12.55 15.94 -18.80
N SER A 54 13.74 16.52 -18.95
CA SER A 54 14.98 15.98 -18.40
C SER A 54 15.01 16.01 -16.87
N SER A 55 14.50 17.08 -16.26
CA SER A 55 14.37 17.19 -14.80
C SER A 55 13.38 16.17 -14.25
N LEU A 56 12.31 15.89 -14.99
CA LEU A 56 11.34 14.85 -14.65
C LEU A 56 12.00 13.46 -14.58
N VAL A 57 12.80 13.12 -15.61
CA VAL A 57 13.52 11.83 -15.67
C VAL A 57 14.46 11.67 -14.48
N ALA A 58 15.18 12.72 -14.09
CA ALA A 58 16.05 12.68 -12.92
C ALA A 58 15.28 12.43 -11.62
N LEU A 59 14.13 13.09 -11.42
CA LEU A 59 13.24 12.86 -10.28
C LEU A 59 12.70 11.42 -10.25
N LEU A 60 12.25 10.91 -11.40
CA LEU A 60 11.77 9.53 -11.54
C LEU A 60 12.88 8.50 -11.23
N HIS A 61 14.11 8.75 -11.67
CA HIS A 61 15.26 7.92 -11.33
C HIS A 61 15.46 7.88 -9.82
N TYR A 62 15.52 9.03 -9.15
CA TYR A 62 15.69 9.10 -7.71
C TYR A 62 14.55 8.39 -6.94
N ALA A 63 13.31 8.62 -7.37
CA ALA A 63 12.15 7.93 -6.83
C ALA A 63 12.23 6.41 -7.04
N GLY A 64 12.68 5.95 -8.21
CA GLY A 64 12.92 4.55 -8.51
C GLY A 64 13.95 3.90 -7.59
N TYR A 65 15.07 4.58 -7.31
CA TYR A 65 16.06 4.11 -6.33
C TYR A 65 15.48 4.03 -4.90
N ALA A 66 14.73 5.05 -4.48
CA ALA A 66 14.06 5.04 -3.18
C ALA A 66 13.03 3.90 -3.06
N LEU A 67 12.27 3.65 -4.14
CA LEU A 67 11.31 2.55 -4.21
C LEU A 67 12.01 1.18 -4.17
N ALA A 68 13.10 1.01 -4.93
CA ALA A 68 13.86 -0.25 -4.94
C ALA A 68 14.46 -0.57 -3.56
N THR A 69 15.01 0.43 -2.87
CA THR A 69 15.54 0.26 -1.51
C THR A 69 14.42 0.00 -0.49
N ALA A 70 13.29 0.69 -0.59
CA ALA A 70 12.12 0.41 0.24
C ALA A 70 11.59 -1.01 0.01
N TYR A 71 11.52 -1.46 -1.24
CA TYR A 71 11.11 -2.81 -1.60
C TYR A 71 12.06 -3.87 -1.04
N ALA A 72 13.38 -3.67 -1.16
CA ALA A 72 14.37 -4.57 -0.59
C ALA A 72 14.21 -4.71 0.94
N LYS A 73 13.91 -3.62 1.65
CA LYS A 73 13.58 -3.65 3.07
C LYS A 73 12.26 -4.36 3.33
N ALA A 74 11.22 -4.08 2.55
CA ALA A 74 9.91 -4.72 2.70
C ALA A 74 9.99 -6.25 2.52
N GLN A 75 10.85 -6.72 1.61
CA GLN A 75 11.09 -8.15 1.39
C GLN A 75 11.60 -8.88 2.65
N GLN A 76 12.31 -8.20 3.54
CA GLN A 76 12.76 -8.79 4.82
C GLN A 76 11.59 -9.06 5.77
N PHE A 77 10.47 -8.37 5.61
CA PHE A 77 9.28 -8.48 6.46
C PHE A 77 8.14 -9.24 5.78
N ILE A 78 8.28 -9.62 4.51
CA ILE A 78 7.20 -10.27 3.75
C ILE A 78 6.82 -11.63 4.34
N SER A 79 7.77 -12.32 4.98
CA SER A 79 7.55 -13.59 5.67
C SER A 79 6.67 -13.48 6.91
N VAL A 80 6.53 -12.28 7.48
CA VAL A 80 5.69 -12.00 8.66
C VAL A 80 4.27 -11.64 8.26
N ILE A 81 4.08 -11.13 7.04
CA ILE A 81 2.76 -10.75 6.53
C ILE A 81 2.08 -11.98 5.93
N PRO A 82 0.89 -12.37 6.40
CA PRO A 82 0.16 -13.52 5.86
C PRO A 82 -0.59 -13.10 4.59
N TYR A 83 0.14 -12.79 3.53
CA TYR A 83 -0.40 -12.30 2.26
C TYR A 83 -1.24 -13.35 1.50
N SER A 84 -1.10 -14.63 1.81
CA SER A 84 -1.93 -15.72 1.28
C SER A 84 -3.26 -15.91 2.03
N SER A 85 -3.47 -15.21 3.14
CA SER A 85 -4.71 -15.30 3.92
C SER A 85 -5.84 -14.54 3.23
N LEU A 86 -6.96 -15.24 2.98
CA LEU A 86 -8.18 -14.62 2.45
C LEU A 86 -8.69 -13.49 3.33
N ALA A 87 -8.64 -13.65 4.66
CA ALA A 87 -9.09 -12.62 5.59
C ALA A 87 -8.27 -11.33 5.43
N PHE A 88 -6.95 -11.47 5.32
CA PHE A 88 -6.04 -10.35 5.05
C PHE A 88 -6.33 -9.70 3.69
N ILE A 89 -6.45 -10.49 2.62
CA ILE A 89 -6.72 -9.99 1.26
C ILE A 89 -8.04 -9.22 1.20
N ILE A 90 -9.11 -9.76 1.80
CA ILE A 90 -10.42 -9.11 1.83
C ILE A 90 -10.31 -7.78 2.60
N GLY A 91 -9.67 -7.79 3.77
CA GLY A 91 -9.39 -6.57 4.53
C GLY A 91 -8.64 -5.54 3.68
N LEU A 92 -7.57 -5.95 3.03
CA LEU A 92 -6.74 -5.12 2.15
C LEU A 92 -7.55 -4.48 1.03
N VAL A 93 -8.33 -5.27 0.30
CA VAL A 93 -9.17 -4.77 -0.81
C VAL A 93 -10.21 -3.78 -0.30
N ILE A 94 -10.88 -4.07 0.82
CA ILE A 94 -11.85 -3.15 1.43
C ILE A 94 -11.15 -1.84 1.84
N GLY A 95 -10.01 -1.93 2.52
CA GLY A 95 -9.21 -0.78 2.92
C GLY A 95 -8.74 0.05 1.72
N LEU A 96 -8.36 -0.59 0.62
CA LEU A 96 -7.97 0.09 -0.62
C LEU A 96 -9.13 0.86 -1.26
N ILE A 97 -10.34 0.33 -1.22
CA ILE A 97 -11.51 0.94 -1.85
C ILE A 97 -12.11 2.05 -0.97
N ARG A 98 -12.14 1.84 0.35
CA ARG A 98 -12.84 2.69 1.33
C ARG A 98 -11.96 3.62 2.14
N GLY A 99 -10.64 3.42 2.16
CA GLY A 99 -9.64 4.30 2.79
C GLY A 99 -9.39 5.58 2.01
#